data_AF-X1JMF6-F1
#
_entry.id   AF-X1JMF6-F1
#
_cell.length_a   1.000
_cell.length_b   1.000
_cell.length_c   1.000
_cell.angle_alpha   90.00
_cell.angle_beta   90.00
_cell.angle_gamma   90.00
#
_symmetry.space_group_name_H-M   'P 1'
#
loop_
_entity.id
_entity.type
_entity.pdbx_description
1 polymer ?
#
loop_
_entity_poly.entity_id
_entity_poly.type
_entity_poly.pdbx_seq_one_letter_code
_entity_poly.pdbx_strand_id
1 'polypeptide(L)'
;MDRKKQIVGFDDTKPIDNESLISLPCDILIPAAIAGQINANNADSIKAKVILEGANGPTTKEADEILEEKEIFVIPDILANAGGVAVSHLEWMQNLNQVIFSEEEVVRRMKNRMKKALWDVLATMKKHNVTMREAAYILGVKRVAESLRLRSFHNYEEIDLKTG
;
A
#
# COMPACT_ATOMS: atom_id res chain seq x y z
N MET A 1 6.18 -35.52 -8.53
CA MET A 1 6.37 -34.74 -7.29
C MET A 1 5.00 -34.43 -6.73
N ASP A 2 4.66 -35.04 -5.60
CA ASP A 2 3.43 -34.77 -4.87
C ASP A 2 3.55 -33.36 -4.26
N ARG A 3 2.88 -32.36 -4.85
CA ARG A 3 2.97 -30.97 -4.39
C ARG A 3 2.19 -30.84 -3.08
N LYS A 4 2.89 -30.88 -1.95
CA LYS A 4 2.31 -30.56 -0.64
C LYS A 4 1.76 -29.13 -0.67
N LYS A 5 0.53 -28.91 -0.18
CA LYS A 5 -0.12 -27.59 -0.05
C LYS A 5 0.40 -26.74 1.13
N GLN A 6 1.58 -27.07 1.64
CA GLN A 6 2.22 -26.42 2.78
C GLN A 6 3.71 -26.31 2.54
N ILE A 7 4.34 -25.29 3.12
CA ILE A 7 5.79 -25.07 3.04
C ILE A 7 6.58 -25.94 4.03
N VAL A 8 5.90 -26.61 4.96
CA VAL A 8 6.55 -27.48 5.96
C VAL A 8 7.22 -28.67 5.27
N GLY A 9 8.52 -28.84 5.55
CA GLY A 9 9.34 -29.91 4.97
C GLY A 9 9.80 -29.60 3.54
N PHE A 10 9.94 -28.32 3.19
CA PHE A 10 10.63 -27.91 1.98
C PHE A 10 12.13 -28.18 2.11
N ASP A 11 12.72 -28.79 1.06
CA ASP A 11 14.13 -29.20 1.08
C ASP A 11 15.06 -27.99 1.29
N ASP A 12 16.21 -28.24 1.91
CA ASP A 12 17.23 -27.23 2.23
C ASP A 12 16.75 -26.06 3.12
N THR A 13 15.72 -26.26 3.96
CA THR A 13 15.22 -25.26 4.91
C THR A 13 15.24 -25.74 6.36
N LYS A 14 15.18 -24.78 7.29
CA LYS A 14 14.97 -25.03 8.72
C LYS A 14 13.55 -24.60 9.09
N PRO A 15 12.77 -25.43 9.81
CA PRO A 15 11.46 -25.02 10.28
C PRO A 15 11.56 -23.84 11.24
N ILE A 16 10.60 -22.94 11.17
CA ILE A 16 10.46 -21.77 12.04
C ILE A 16 8.97 -21.51 12.27
N ASP A 17 8.62 -21.03 13.47
CA ASP A 17 7.25 -20.59 13.78
C ASP A 17 7.02 -19.13 13.34
N ASN A 18 5.75 -18.72 13.29
CA ASN A 18 5.37 -17.39 12.77
C ASN A 18 5.86 -16.24 13.66
N GLU A 19 5.94 -16.42 14.98
CA GLU A 19 6.38 -15.35 15.90
C GLU A 19 7.89 -15.13 15.76
N SER A 20 8.65 -16.22 15.69
CA SER A 20 10.08 -16.19 15.42
C SER A 20 10.39 -15.62 14.03
N LEU A 21 9.55 -15.89 13.03
CA LEU A 21 9.74 -15.41 11.65
C LEU A 21 9.77 -13.88 11.57
N ILE A 22 8.84 -13.19 12.24
CA ILE A 22 8.74 -11.73 12.26
C ILE A 22 9.98 -11.08 12.92
N SER A 23 10.64 -11.80 13.83
CA SER A 23 11.79 -11.34 14.60
C SER A 23 13.15 -11.62 13.94
N LEU A 24 13.14 -12.25 12.75
CA LEU A 24 14.37 -12.58 12.04
C LEU A 24 15.10 -11.31 11.57
N PRO A 25 16.45 -11.31 11.63
CA PRO A 25 17.24 -10.25 11.02
C PRO A 25 17.06 -10.30 9.50
N CYS A 26 16.51 -9.23 8.94
CA CYS A 26 16.33 -9.05 7.49
C CYS A 26 16.37 -7.55 7.16
N ASP A 27 16.57 -7.20 5.89
CA ASP A 27 16.46 -5.79 5.47
C ASP A 27 15.00 -5.36 5.29
N ILE A 28 14.16 -6.25 4.74
CA ILE A 28 12.76 -5.97 4.40
C ILE A 28 11.88 -7.10 4.92
N LEU A 29 10.89 -6.76 5.75
CA LEU A 29 9.83 -7.66 6.20
C LEU A 29 8.53 -7.39 5.42
N ILE A 30 7.89 -8.43 4.90
CA ILE A 30 6.69 -8.32 4.06
C ILE A 30 5.53 -9.12 4.70
N PRO A 31 4.74 -8.53 5.60
CA PRO A 31 3.56 -9.19 6.14
C PRO A 31 2.44 -9.23 5.08
N ALA A 32 2.14 -10.42 4.56
CA ALA A 32 1.22 -10.63 3.43
C ALA A 32 0.20 -11.76 3.66
N ALA A 33 -0.12 -12.07 4.92
CA ALA A 33 -1.03 -13.16 5.29
C ALA A 33 -2.39 -12.65 5.77
N ILE A 34 -2.50 -12.29 7.05
CA ILE A 34 -3.72 -11.80 7.70
C ILE A 34 -3.46 -10.48 8.43
N ALA A 35 -4.54 -9.83 8.88
CA ALA A 35 -4.45 -8.59 9.65
C ALA A 35 -3.86 -8.82 11.06
N GLY A 36 -3.30 -7.76 11.65
CA GLY A 36 -2.86 -7.71 13.05
C GLY A 36 -1.70 -8.64 13.43
N GLN A 37 -0.90 -9.07 12.46
CA GLN A 37 0.27 -9.93 12.69
C GLN A 37 1.40 -9.20 13.40
N ILE A 38 1.54 -7.90 13.16
CA ILE A 38 2.45 -7.03 13.90
C ILE A 38 1.61 -6.24 14.90
N ASN A 39 1.85 -6.44 16.18
CA ASN A 39 1.08 -5.88 17.29
C ASN A 39 2.01 -5.49 18.45
N ALA A 40 1.45 -4.86 19.50
CA ALA A 40 2.22 -4.35 20.63
C ALA A 40 3.14 -5.40 21.30
N ASN A 41 2.79 -6.69 21.23
CA ASN A 41 3.55 -7.75 21.88
C ASN A 41 4.81 -8.17 21.10
N ASN A 42 4.87 -7.91 19.79
CA ASN A 42 5.95 -8.39 18.91
C ASN A 42 6.63 -7.29 18.08
N ALA A 43 6.11 -6.07 18.03
CA ALA A 43 6.74 -4.98 17.28
C ALA A 43 8.18 -4.68 17.77
N ASP A 44 8.43 -4.82 19.07
CA ASP A 44 9.76 -4.61 19.65
C ASP A 44 10.80 -5.65 19.23
N SER A 45 10.38 -6.87 18.85
CA SER A 45 11.32 -7.91 18.41
C SER A 45 11.73 -7.79 16.94
N ILE A 46 11.06 -6.93 16.16
CA ILE A 46 11.34 -6.72 14.74
C ILE A 46 12.71 -6.06 14.55
N LYS A 47 13.50 -6.63 13.63
CA LYS A 47 14.85 -6.18 13.28
C LYS A 47 14.97 -5.66 11.84
N ALA A 48 13.85 -5.59 11.12
CA ALA A 48 13.81 -5.13 9.74
C ALA A 48 14.07 -3.62 9.65
N LYS A 49 14.67 -3.17 8.55
CA LYS A 49 14.82 -1.73 8.26
C LYS A 49 13.57 -1.16 7.58
N VAL A 50 12.90 -2.00 6.80
CA VAL A 50 11.69 -1.66 6.06
C VAL A 50 10.62 -2.70 6.32
N ILE A 51 9.37 -2.26 6.52
CA ILE A 51 8.19 -3.10 6.48
C ILE A 51 7.37 -2.73 5.25
N LEU A 52 7.02 -3.71 4.42
CA LEU A 52 6.17 -3.52 3.24
C LEU A 52 4.86 -4.28 3.44
N GLU A 53 3.79 -3.56 3.76
CA GLU A 53 2.50 -4.16 4.14
C GLU A 53 1.75 -4.75 2.94
N GLY A 54 1.96 -6.04 2.68
CA GLY A 54 1.29 -6.74 1.58
C GLY A 54 -0.16 -7.10 1.88
N ALA A 55 -0.49 -7.37 3.14
CA ALA A 55 -1.87 -7.60 3.59
C ALA A 55 -2.58 -6.27 3.89
N ASN A 56 -3.89 -6.33 4.11
CA ASN A 56 -4.66 -5.19 4.64
C ASN A 56 -4.57 -5.21 6.18
N GLY A 57 -4.16 -4.09 6.77
CA GLY A 57 -4.00 -3.90 8.21
C GLY A 57 -3.13 -4.95 8.91
N PRO A 58 -1.94 -5.32 8.40
CA PRO A 58 -1.09 -6.30 9.07
C PRO A 58 -0.50 -5.78 10.39
N THR A 59 -0.42 -4.46 10.56
CA THR A 59 0.16 -3.78 11.73
C THR A 59 -0.93 -3.06 12.52
N THR A 60 -0.98 -3.25 13.84
CA THR A 60 -1.90 -2.50 14.71
C THR A 60 -1.39 -1.10 14.98
N LYS A 61 -2.27 -0.20 15.44
CA LYS A 61 -1.88 1.19 15.75
C LYS A 61 -0.79 1.27 16.81
N GLU A 62 -0.91 0.46 17.85
CA GLU A 62 0.06 0.41 18.95
C GLU A 62 1.43 -0.11 18.45
N ALA A 63 1.44 -1.01 17.47
CA ALA A 63 2.67 -1.45 16.83
C ALA A 63 3.29 -0.37 15.94
N ASP A 64 2.49 0.39 15.19
CA ASP A 64 2.99 1.51 14.38
C ASP A 64 3.77 2.50 15.25
N GLU A 65 3.26 2.84 16.44
CA GLU A 65 3.93 3.74 17.40
C GLU A 65 5.31 3.19 17.82
N ILE A 66 5.40 1.90 18.15
CA ILE A 66 6.67 1.23 18.51
C ILE A 66 7.64 1.21 17.31
N LEU A 67 7.14 0.94 16.10
CA LEU A 67 7.97 0.89 14.90
C LEU A 67 8.52 2.26 14.50
N GLU A 68 7.72 3.32 14.71
CA GLU A 68 8.14 4.70 14.50
C GLU A 68 9.24 5.11 15.47
N GLU A 69 9.10 4.80 16.77
CA GLU A 69 10.14 5.03 17.78
C GLU A 69 11.46 4.31 17.44
N LYS A 70 11.37 3.15 16.78
CA LYS A 70 12.51 2.36 16.31
C LYS A 70 13.07 2.80 14.95
N GLU A 71 12.53 3.87 14.37
CA GLU A 71 12.91 4.39 13.05
C GLU A 71 12.78 3.34 11.92
N ILE A 72 11.86 2.38 12.07
CA ILE A 72 11.59 1.36 11.06
C ILE A 72 10.70 1.98 9.97
N PHE A 73 11.14 1.91 8.72
CA PHE A 73 10.43 2.53 7.61
C PHE A 73 9.24 1.67 7.14
N VAL A 74 8.03 2.04 7.54
CA VAL A 74 6.80 1.31 7.17
C VAL A 74 6.20 1.88 5.87
N ILE A 75 6.08 1.04 4.84
CA ILE A 75 5.34 1.33 3.62
C ILE A 75 3.91 0.79 3.80
N PRO A 76 2.90 1.67 3.90
CA PRO A 76 1.57 1.30 4.36
C PRO A 76 0.79 0.51 3.32
N ASP A 77 -0.10 -0.36 3.78
CA ASP A 77 -0.96 -1.25 3.00
C ASP A 77 -1.70 -0.54 1.85
N ILE A 78 -2.32 0.61 2.12
CA ILE A 78 -3.05 1.45 1.16
C ILE A 78 -2.21 1.84 -0.07
N LEU A 79 -0.87 1.82 0.06
CA LEU A 79 0.05 2.01 -1.04
C LEU A 79 0.64 0.67 -1.51
N ALA A 80 1.17 -0.15 -0.60
CA ALA A 80 1.94 -1.35 -0.91
C ALA A 80 1.13 -2.39 -1.69
N ASN A 81 -0.15 -2.60 -1.33
CA ASN A 81 -1.02 -3.61 -1.94
C ASN A 81 -1.90 -3.06 -3.09
N ALA A 82 -1.79 -1.77 -3.43
CA ALA A 82 -2.65 -1.09 -4.41
C ALA A 82 -2.46 -1.55 -5.86
N GLY A 83 -1.49 -2.44 -6.14
CA GLY A 83 -1.24 -2.99 -7.47
C GLY A 83 -2.47 -3.69 -8.06
N GLY A 84 -3.22 -4.44 -7.24
CA GLY A 84 -4.45 -5.10 -7.68
C GLY A 84 -5.50 -4.10 -8.17
N VAL A 85 -5.78 -3.06 -7.36
CA VAL A 85 -6.71 -1.98 -7.73
C VAL A 85 -6.25 -1.25 -8.99
N ALA A 86 -4.93 -0.99 -9.11
CA ALA A 86 -4.36 -0.35 -10.28
C ALA A 86 -4.58 -1.16 -11.58
N VAL A 87 -4.46 -2.48 -11.51
CA VAL A 87 -4.69 -3.38 -12.64
C VAL A 87 -6.19 -3.54 -12.94
N SER A 88 -7.06 -3.61 -11.93
CA SER A 88 -8.52 -3.61 -12.13
C SER A 88 -8.99 -2.34 -12.85
N HIS A 89 -8.39 -1.18 -12.56
CA HIS A 89 -8.66 0.03 -13.33
C HIS A 89 -8.17 -0.09 -14.79
N LEU A 90 -7.06 -0.77 -15.05
CA LEU A 90 -6.59 -0.99 -16.43
C LEU A 90 -7.53 -1.94 -17.17
N GLU A 91 -8.06 -2.98 -16.51
CA GLU A 91 -9.11 -3.85 -17.04
C GLU A 91 -10.36 -3.05 -17.42
N TRP A 92 -10.85 -2.19 -16.54
CA TRP A 92 -11.98 -1.32 -16.84
C TRP A 92 -11.72 -0.42 -18.06
N MET A 93 -10.52 0.16 -18.18
CA MET A 93 -10.14 0.95 -19.36
C MET A 93 -10.12 0.12 -20.65
N GLN A 94 -9.61 -1.12 -20.60
CA GLN A 94 -9.59 -2.02 -21.75
C GLN A 94 -11.02 -2.33 -22.23
N ASN A 95 -11.92 -2.62 -21.30
CA ASN A 95 -13.32 -2.91 -21.59
C ASN A 95 -14.05 -1.72 -22.24
N LEU A 96 -13.83 -0.49 -21.74
CA LEU A 96 -14.42 0.71 -22.32
C LEU A 96 -13.95 1.01 -23.75
N ASN A 97 -12.69 0.71 -24.05
CA ASN A 97 -12.09 1.03 -25.35
C ASN A 97 -12.11 -0.16 -26.32
N GLN A 98 -12.55 -1.34 -25.87
CA GLN A 98 -12.47 -2.61 -26.62
C GLN A 98 -11.04 -2.92 -27.13
N VAL A 99 -10.03 -2.58 -26.33
CA VAL A 99 -8.62 -2.83 -26.64
C VAL A 99 -8.01 -3.68 -25.54
N ILE A 100 -7.35 -4.77 -25.91
CA ILE A 100 -6.60 -5.63 -24.99
C ILE A 100 -5.13 -5.20 -24.99
N PHE A 101 -4.58 -5.00 -23.81
CA PHE A 101 -3.17 -4.72 -23.60
C PHE A 101 -2.38 -6.03 -23.45
N SER A 102 -1.13 -6.04 -23.92
CA SER A 102 -0.21 -7.13 -23.59
C SER A 102 0.13 -7.13 -22.09
N GLU A 103 0.59 -8.27 -21.57
CA GLU A 103 1.08 -8.38 -20.19
C GLU A 103 2.16 -7.33 -19.89
N GLU A 104 3.12 -7.16 -20.80
CA GLU A 104 4.18 -6.15 -20.69
C GLU A 104 3.61 -4.74 -20.55
N GLU A 105 2.56 -4.41 -21.30
CA GLU A 105 1.92 -3.10 -21.25
C GLU A 105 1.16 -2.89 -19.94
N VAL A 106 0.44 -3.91 -19.46
CA VAL A 106 -0.23 -3.88 -18.15
C VAL A 106 0.79 -3.67 -17.03
N VAL A 107 1.88 -4.46 -17.03
CA VAL A 107 2.95 -4.37 -16.04
C VAL A 107 3.63 -3.00 -16.09
N ARG A 108 3.92 -2.47 -17.28
CA ARG A 108 4.55 -1.16 -17.46
C ARG A 108 3.65 -0.04 -16.91
N ARG A 109 2.36 -0.04 -17.26
CA ARG A 109 1.39 0.96 -16.79
C ARG A 109 1.19 0.88 -15.28
N MET A 110 1.06 -0.33 -14.73
CA MET A 110 0.94 -0.55 -13.29
C MET A 110 2.18 -0.04 -12.56
N LYS A 111 3.39 -0.43 -12.99
CA LYS A 111 4.65 0.06 -12.41
C LYS A 111 4.76 1.58 -12.41
N ASN A 112 4.38 2.24 -13.51
CA ASN A 112 4.41 3.70 -13.60
C ASN A 112 3.44 4.36 -12.61
N ARG A 113 2.22 3.82 -12.47
CA ARG A 113 1.23 4.31 -11.49
C ARG A 113 1.72 4.12 -10.05
N MET A 114 2.23 2.94 -9.72
CA MET A 114 2.73 2.63 -8.38
C MET A 114 3.94 3.50 -8.03
N LYS A 115 4.90 3.67 -8.94
CA LYS A 115 6.06 4.57 -8.75
C LYS A 115 5.61 6.00 -8.50
N LYS A 116 4.67 6.52 -9.30
CA LYS A 116 4.14 7.87 -9.09
C LYS A 116 3.48 8.01 -7.72
N ALA A 117 2.64 7.06 -7.32
CA ALA A 117 1.99 7.07 -6.02
C ALA A 117 3.01 7.06 -4.88
N LEU A 118 4.04 6.22 -4.96
CA LEU A 118 5.14 6.17 -4.00
C LEU A 118 5.83 7.54 -3.87
N TRP A 119 6.21 8.16 -4.98
CA TRP A 119 6.86 9.47 -4.95
C TRP A 119 5.97 10.58 -4.40
N ASP A 120 4.68 10.58 -4.76
CA ASP A 120 3.71 11.55 -4.24
C ASP A 120 3.54 11.41 -2.71
N VAL A 121 3.49 10.17 -2.20
CA VAL A 121 3.40 9.90 -0.75
C VAL A 121 4.70 10.31 -0.05
N LEU A 122 5.87 9.94 -0.58
CA LEU A 122 7.17 10.35 -0.01
C LEU A 122 7.33 11.87 0.03
N ALA A 123 6.89 12.58 -1.01
CA ALA A 123 6.90 14.03 -1.03
C ALA A 123 5.96 14.62 0.03
N THR A 124 4.77 14.03 0.23
CA THR A 124 3.80 14.44 1.25
C THR A 124 4.34 14.19 2.65
N MET A 125 4.95 13.03 2.88
CA MET A 125 5.60 12.64 4.13
C MET A 125 6.66 13.67 4.53
N LYS A 126 7.60 13.98 3.62
CA LYS A 126 8.64 14.99 3.85
C LYS A 126 8.07 16.40 4.05
N LYS A 127 7.05 16.77 3.29
CA LYS A 127 6.44 18.10 3.36
C LYS A 127 5.75 18.35 4.70
N HIS A 128 5.06 17.34 5.22
CA HIS A 128 4.26 17.47 6.44
C HIS A 128 4.98 16.97 7.69
N ASN A 129 6.15 16.34 7.54
CA ASN A 129 6.92 15.72 8.62
C ASN A 129 6.06 14.75 9.45
N VAL A 130 5.46 13.79 8.75
CA VAL A 130 4.53 12.77 9.27
C VAL A 130 4.98 11.39 8.81
N THR A 131 4.40 10.33 9.36
CA THR A 131 4.64 8.95 8.90
C THR A 131 4.18 8.75 7.45
N MET A 132 4.67 7.68 6.82
CA MET A 132 4.26 7.36 5.45
C MET A 132 2.77 6.97 5.37
N ARG A 133 2.22 6.36 6.43
CA ARG A 133 0.78 6.03 6.54
C ARG A 133 -0.07 7.29 6.59
N GLU A 134 0.27 8.24 7.46
CA GLU A 134 -0.43 9.53 7.54
C GLU A 134 -0.31 10.30 6.22
N ALA A 135 0.87 10.33 5.61
CA ALA A 135 1.09 10.95 4.31
C ALA A 135 0.20 10.37 3.21
N ALA A 136 0.00 9.04 3.19
CA ALA A 136 -0.88 8.38 2.25
C ALA A 136 -2.34 8.80 2.45
N TYR A 137 -2.82 8.89 3.70
CA TYR A 137 -4.15 9.38 4.01
C TYR A 137 -4.34 10.86 3.66
N ILE A 138 -3.38 11.72 4.01
CA ILE A 138 -3.40 13.15 3.66
C ILE A 138 -3.54 13.30 2.14
N LEU A 139 -2.73 12.59 1.36
CA LEU A 139 -2.77 12.66 -0.09
C LEU A 139 -4.11 12.14 -0.65
N GLY A 140 -4.63 11.04 -0.12
CA GLY A 140 -5.91 10.46 -0.52
C GLY A 140 -7.08 11.41 -0.29
N VAL A 141 -7.21 11.91 0.95
CA VAL A 141 -8.28 12.84 1.35
C VAL A 141 -8.18 14.14 0.56
N LYS A 142 -6.97 14.69 0.39
CA LYS A 142 -6.74 15.92 -0.38
C LYS A 142 -7.25 15.79 -1.81
N ARG A 143 -6.93 14.68 -2.51
CA ARG A 143 -7.39 14.45 -3.89
C ARG A 143 -8.91 14.42 -4.02
N VAL A 144 -9.59 13.80 -3.06
CA VAL A 144 -11.05 13.75 -3.02
C VAL A 144 -11.63 15.14 -2.77
N ALA A 145 -11.11 15.86 -1.77
CA ALA A 145 -11.56 17.20 -1.42
C ALA A 145 -11.37 18.20 -2.58
N GLU A 146 -10.22 18.18 -3.26
CA GLU A 146 -9.95 19.04 -4.43
C GLU A 146 -10.91 18.73 -5.60
N SER A 147 -11.17 17.45 -5.86
CA SER A 147 -12.13 17.02 -6.90
C SER A 147 -13.55 17.51 -6.61
N LEU A 148 -14.01 17.37 -5.35
CA LEU A 148 -15.32 17.87 -4.92
C LEU A 148 -15.40 19.39 -5.06
N ARG A 149 -14.36 20.11 -4.64
CA ARG A 149 -14.31 21.57 -4.72
C ARG A 149 -14.44 22.09 -6.16
N LEU A 150 -13.71 21.49 -7.10
CA LEU A 150 -13.75 21.88 -8.52
C LEU A 150 -15.13 21.62 -9.16
N ARG A 151 -15.80 20.53 -8.77
CA ARG A 151 -17.16 20.21 -9.25
C ARG A 151 -18.21 21.15 -8.68
N SER A 152 -18.10 21.52 -7.40
CA SER A 152 -19.00 22.50 -6.81
C SER A 152 -18.91 23.85 -7.52
N PHE A 153 -17.70 24.33 -7.85
CA PHE A 153 -17.53 25.57 -8.60
C PHE A 153 -18.14 25.52 -10.02
N HIS A 154 -18.05 24.40 -10.74
CA HIS A 154 -18.73 24.23 -12.04
C HIS A 154 -20.26 24.29 -11.91
N ASN A 155 -20.82 23.74 -10.83
CA ASN A 155 -22.27 23.79 -10.61
C ASN A 155 -22.77 25.22 -10.32
N TYR A 156 -21.94 26.12 -9.78
CA TYR A 156 -22.33 27.52 -9.58
C TYR A 156 -22.30 28.33 -10.89
N GLU A 157 -21.32 28.11 -11.77
CA GLU A 157 -21.27 28.79 -13.08
C GLU A 157 -22.39 28.35 -14.04
N GLU A 158 -22.81 27.08 -14.01
CA GLU A 158 -23.96 26.62 -14.82
C GLU A 158 -25.32 27.15 -14.36
N ILE A 159 -25.47 27.50 -13.07
CA ILE A 159 -26.70 28.09 -12.54
C ILE A 159 -26.83 29.55 -12.99
N ASP A 160 -25.75 30.33 -12.92
CA ASP A 160 -25.75 31.74 -13.36
C ASP A 160 -25.97 31.91 -14.87
N LEU A 161 -25.58 30.92 -15.69
CA LEU A 161 -25.80 30.96 -17.15
C LEU A 161 -27.23 30.55 -17.57
N LYS A 162 -28.06 30.00 -16.67
CA LYS A 162 -29.45 29.63 -16.94
C LYS A 162 -30.48 30.62 -16.37
N THR A 163 -30.04 31.62 -15.62
CA THR A 163 -30.89 32.66 -15.02
C THR A 163 -30.69 34.06 -15.61
N GLY A 164 -30.01 34.19 -16.75
CA GLY A 164 -29.81 35.44 -17.51
C GLY A 164 -30.57 35.48 -18.82
#